data_AF-A0A4Q5RN68-F1
#
_entry.id   AF-A0A4Q5RN68-F1
#
_cell.length_a   1.000
_cell.length_b   1.000
_cell.length_c   1.000
_cell.angle_alpha   90.00
_cell.angle_beta   90.00
_cell.angle_gamma   90.00
#
_symmetry.space_group_name_H-M   'P 1'
#
loop_
_entity.id
_entity.type
_entity.pdbx_description
1 polymer ?
#
loop_
_entity_poly.entity_id
_entity_poly.type
_entity_poly.pdbx_seq_one_letter_code
_entity_poly.pdbx_strand_id
1 'polypeptide(L)'
;MPTSKPGPKAVQQISIAAHNQAANPNSVTVYSRQPSDRNSVAPLSINLIIDRCHEFCAREPKDYRRTNRMLVPPLKLSYRAVMASRVPPDQNLLADLVERRLEAPDVEYKNFMPLTENVERAKIARHICALANAGGGWLVFGFEDDGVPSHPHPGDLAAYGQDAINGIGAKYLEPQPHCEVHYVTAASGLSYPAVRVPSHGAVPVCTKTDGPQDAKGRPQGINKGVHYVRAPGPQSVPIDSPELWREVLRRCVMTDRTSLLTSIGQLFDRPQPTADSATPLLRQADWALERWTTAATAADIDWPVDVGGNRVAFGFRLTNDGGDAPAPLPLTALDSALRDASSASASISRGGSGAFERGHSGESKPGVILAEGREGYTARQSAKGHEYRLPVEWFVRDDGLGVEVAGLGEDNPWVTEAIAQRRSRPWPPGERLAPSFQIDMTAERVAFVGALAGHFSDATKCELIVDYAGLAGRRIDETAVGAYFSIERASRENGRRVVIEVGVAALTAELPEVVAALIGPIFRLYEWEVGADYVRKFLTGGRR
;
A
#
# COMPACT_ATOMS: atom_id res chain seq x y z
N MET A 1 -79.59 39.71 2.31
CA MET A 1 -78.74 38.77 3.07
C MET A 1 -79.14 37.37 2.69
N PRO A 2 -78.29 36.32 2.60
CA PRO A 2 -76.84 36.21 2.80
C PRO A 2 -76.08 35.49 1.64
N THR A 3 -74.75 35.39 1.77
CA THR A 3 -73.79 34.35 1.32
C THR A 3 -74.05 33.49 0.08
N SER A 4 -73.10 33.47 -0.87
CA SER A 4 -72.88 32.32 -1.77
C SER A 4 -71.40 31.99 -1.97
N LYS A 5 -71.06 30.72 -1.75
CA LYS A 5 -69.79 30.07 -2.12
C LYS A 5 -69.70 29.91 -3.65
N PRO A 6 -68.52 29.92 -4.28
CA PRO A 6 -68.36 29.39 -5.63
C PRO A 6 -67.91 27.92 -5.61
N GLY A 7 -68.56 27.13 -6.47
CA GLY A 7 -68.29 25.72 -6.73
C GLY A 7 -67.08 25.45 -7.66
N PRO A 8 -66.89 24.19 -8.06
CA PRO A 8 -65.62 23.67 -8.55
C PRO A 8 -65.43 23.87 -10.06
N LYS A 9 -64.17 24.05 -10.50
CA LYS A 9 -63.81 24.03 -11.92
C LYS A 9 -62.98 22.79 -12.26
N ALA A 10 -63.60 21.98 -13.13
CA ALA A 10 -63.10 21.21 -14.26
C ALA A 10 -61.68 20.61 -14.20
N VAL A 11 -61.66 19.28 -14.20
CA VAL A 11 -60.57 18.41 -14.64
C VAL A 11 -60.48 18.49 -16.17
N GLN A 12 -59.29 18.73 -16.70
CA GLN A 12 -58.99 18.62 -18.12
C GLN A 12 -57.85 17.61 -18.31
N GLN A 13 -58.21 16.43 -18.84
CA GLN A 13 -57.28 15.41 -19.33
C GLN A 13 -56.54 15.94 -20.56
N ILE A 14 -55.22 15.78 -20.59
CA ILE A 14 -54.42 15.86 -21.82
C ILE A 14 -53.76 14.51 -22.03
N SER A 15 -54.05 13.93 -23.19
CA SER A 15 -53.57 12.64 -23.67
C SER A 15 -52.09 12.71 -24.07
N ILE A 16 -51.35 11.65 -23.75
CA ILE A 16 -49.96 11.43 -24.14
C ILE A 16 -49.94 10.87 -25.57
N ALA A 17 -49.31 11.58 -26.50
CA ALA A 17 -48.91 11.05 -27.79
C ALA A 17 -47.42 10.67 -27.73
N ALA A 18 -47.12 9.41 -28.04
CA ALA A 18 -45.77 8.88 -28.09
C ALA A 18 -45.01 9.46 -29.31
N HIS A 19 -43.80 9.98 -29.05
CA HIS A 19 -42.77 10.18 -30.06
C HIS A 19 -41.47 9.57 -29.54
N ASN A 20 -41.07 8.46 -30.16
CA ASN A 20 -39.77 7.83 -30.00
C ASN A 20 -38.74 8.65 -30.76
N GLN A 21 -37.87 9.37 -30.05
CA GLN A 21 -36.55 9.78 -30.54
C GLN A 21 -35.51 9.38 -29.50
N ALA A 22 -34.51 8.63 -29.95
CA ALA A 22 -33.38 8.18 -29.15
C ALA A 22 -32.62 9.39 -28.60
N ALA A 23 -32.63 9.54 -27.27
CA ALA A 23 -31.87 10.55 -26.57
C ALA A 23 -30.39 10.15 -26.49
N ASN A 24 -29.52 11.09 -26.84
CA ASN A 24 -28.08 11.02 -26.63
C ASN A 24 -27.79 11.05 -25.11
N PRO A 25 -27.06 10.08 -24.53
CA PRO A 25 -26.79 10.04 -23.09
C PRO A 25 -25.91 11.19 -22.54
N ASN A 26 -25.42 12.11 -23.40
CA ASN A 26 -24.48 13.17 -23.02
C ASN A 26 -25.04 14.61 -22.98
N SER A 27 -26.36 14.84 -22.93
CA SER A 27 -26.91 16.21 -22.81
C SER A 27 -27.31 16.58 -21.38
N VAL A 28 -26.72 17.65 -20.82
CA VAL A 28 -27.07 18.22 -19.52
C VAL A 28 -27.95 19.46 -19.70
N THR A 29 -29.05 19.55 -18.94
CA THR A 29 -29.93 20.73 -18.85
C THR A 29 -29.73 21.39 -17.49
N VAL A 30 -29.30 22.66 -17.47
CA VAL A 30 -29.14 23.47 -16.24
C VAL A 30 -30.32 24.43 -16.11
N TYR A 31 -31.00 24.45 -14.96
CA TYR A 31 -32.10 25.39 -14.69
C TYR A 31 -31.64 26.50 -13.73
N SER A 32 -31.71 27.77 -14.14
CA SER A 32 -31.53 28.93 -13.23
C SER A 32 -32.88 29.59 -12.93
N ARG A 33 -33.20 29.80 -11.65
CA ARG A 33 -34.30 30.69 -11.20
C ARG A 33 -33.72 31.99 -10.64
N GLN A 34 -34.10 33.13 -11.19
CA GLN A 34 -33.86 34.45 -10.59
C GLN A 34 -35.03 34.86 -9.69
N PRO A 35 -34.76 35.59 -8.59
CA PRO A 35 -35.71 36.57 -8.08
C PRO A 35 -35.10 37.98 -7.89
N SER A 36 -35.98 38.96 -8.11
CA SER A 36 -35.84 40.41 -8.08
C SER A 36 -35.82 41.05 -6.67
N ASP A 37 -35.07 42.15 -6.53
CA ASP A 37 -35.17 43.33 -5.65
C ASP A 37 -35.57 43.21 -4.16
N ARG A 38 -34.69 43.70 -3.25
CA ARG A 38 -34.98 44.77 -2.25
C ARG A 38 -33.75 45.22 -1.41
N ASN A 39 -33.79 46.49 -1.02
CA ASN A 39 -32.77 47.34 -0.39
C ASN A 39 -32.47 47.12 1.12
N SER A 40 -31.20 47.42 1.47
CA SER A 40 -30.64 48.12 2.66
C SER A 40 -31.03 47.75 4.10
N VAL A 41 -30.05 47.26 4.91
CA VAL A 41 -29.90 47.54 6.36
C VAL A 41 -28.39 47.53 6.74
N ALA A 42 -27.98 48.44 7.64
CA ALA A 42 -26.61 48.77 8.09
C ALA A 42 -25.94 47.71 9.03
N PRO A 43 -24.61 47.73 9.24
CA PRO A 43 -23.89 46.68 9.97
C PRO A 43 -23.86 46.85 11.50
N LEU A 44 -24.02 45.74 12.23
CA LEU A 44 -23.82 45.63 13.68
C LEU A 44 -22.40 45.15 14.00
N SER A 45 -21.77 45.76 15.00
CA SER A 45 -20.35 45.65 15.36
C SER A 45 -19.94 44.32 16.01
N ILE A 46 -18.71 43.91 15.73
CA ILE A 46 -18.06 42.61 16.00
C ILE A 46 -17.73 42.31 17.49
N ASN A 47 -17.98 43.26 18.39
CA ASN A 47 -17.51 43.18 19.78
C ASN A 47 -18.40 42.36 20.72
N LEU A 48 -19.56 41.85 20.27
CA LEU A 48 -20.47 41.07 21.12
C LEU A 48 -20.22 39.54 21.08
N ILE A 49 -19.33 39.06 20.21
CA ILE A 49 -19.05 37.62 20.01
C ILE A 49 -17.85 37.17 20.89
N ILE A 50 -16.97 38.09 21.28
CA ILE A 50 -15.74 37.78 22.00
C ILE A 50 -16.02 37.47 23.50
N ASP A 51 -17.04 38.08 24.10
CA ASP A 51 -17.31 37.92 25.55
C ASP A 51 -18.03 36.63 25.93
N ARG A 52 -18.54 35.84 24.96
CA ARG A 52 -19.21 34.56 25.25
C ARG A 52 -18.32 33.33 25.17
N CYS A 53 -17.08 33.46 24.71
CA CYS A 53 -16.17 32.32 24.54
C CYS A 53 -15.34 31.97 25.79
N HIS A 54 -15.32 32.84 26.81
CA HIS A 54 -14.48 32.65 28.00
C HIS A 54 -15.11 31.84 29.14
N GLU A 55 -16.39 31.43 29.02
CA GLU A 55 -17.11 30.78 30.14
C GLU A 55 -17.29 29.26 29.98
N PHE A 56 -16.81 28.63 28.91
CA PHE A 56 -17.08 27.21 28.62
C PHE A 56 -15.89 26.25 28.84
N CYS A 57 -14.72 26.74 29.26
CA CYS A 57 -13.49 25.94 29.39
C CYS A 57 -13.25 25.34 30.80
N ALA A 58 -14.28 24.99 31.56
CA ALA A 58 -14.10 24.36 32.87
C ALA A 58 -15.10 23.22 33.09
N ARG A 59 -14.70 21.98 32.70
CA ARG A 59 -15.08 20.70 33.35
C ARG A 59 -14.48 19.49 32.61
N GLU A 60 -13.53 18.80 33.24
CA GLU A 60 -13.15 17.41 32.94
C GLU A 60 -14.16 16.42 33.54
N PRO A 61 -14.20 15.16 33.04
CA PRO A 61 -13.91 14.07 33.97
C PRO A 61 -13.14 12.85 33.39
N LYS A 62 -12.62 12.09 34.36
CA LYS A 62 -11.72 10.93 34.35
C LYS A 62 -12.41 9.58 34.06
N ASP A 63 -11.53 8.59 33.80
CA ASP A 63 -11.67 7.12 33.92
C ASP A 63 -12.39 6.32 32.83
N TYR A 64 -11.62 5.50 32.10
CA TYR A 64 -11.93 4.08 31.94
C TYR A 64 -10.69 3.25 31.55
N ARG A 65 -10.27 2.32 32.43
CA ARG A 65 -9.35 1.21 32.13
C ARG A 65 -10.16 -0.10 32.14
N ARG A 66 -10.08 -0.91 31.07
CA ARG A 66 -9.62 -2.33 31.07
C ARG A 66 -10.08 -3.14 29.84
N THR A 67 -9.11 -3.93 29.34
CA THR A 67 -9.21 -5.28 28.74
C THR A 67 -9.96 -5.48 27.41
N ASN A 68 -9.27 -5.94 26.36
CA ASN A 68 -9.24 -7.37 26.05
C ASN A 68 -8.16 -7.78 25.03
N ARG A 69 -7.71 -9.02 25.19
CA ARG A 69 -6.59 -9.71 24.53
C ARG A 69 -7.21 -10.85 23.71
N MET A 70 -7.06 -10.89 22.39
CA MET A 70 -7.38 -12.08 21.60
C MET A 70 -6.32 -12.35 20.53
N LEU A 71 -5.86 -13.60 20.55
CA LEU A 71 -4.86 -14.22 19.69
C LEU A 71 -5.48 -14.62 18.34
N VAL A 72 -4.77 -14.39 17.24
CA VAL A 72 -5.08 -14.91 15.91
C VAL A 72 -4.08 -16.03 15.56
N PRO A 73 -4.50 -17.22 15.10
CA PRO A 73 -3.59 -18.28 14.66
C PRO A 73 -3.25 -18.13 13.15
N PRO A 74 -2.02 -18.50 12.71
CA PRO A 74 -1.65 -18.41 11.29
C PRO A 74 -2.10 -19.63 10.48
N LEU A 75 -2.53 -19.35 9.25
CA LEU A 75 -2.94 -20.28 8.20
C LEU A 75 -1.77 -21.13 7.68
N LYS A 76 -1.98 -22.45 7.59
CA LYS A 76 -1.06 -23.44 7.01
C LYS A 76 -1.15 -23.43 5.48
N LEU A 77 -0.09 -23.00 4.80
CA LEU A 77 0.08 -23.19 3.34
C LEU A 77 0.63 -24.60 3.07
N SER A 78 0.00 -25.36 2.17
CA SER A 78 0.28 -26.78 1.94
C SER A 78 1.53 -27.03 1.08
N TYR A 79 2.38 -27.93 1.60
CA TYR A 79 3.69 -28.45 1.15
C TYR A 79 3.76 -29.13 -0.25
N ARG A 80 2.74 -28.96 -1.12
CA ARG A 80 2.63 -29.71 -2.38
C ARG A 80 3.38 -29.12 -3.58
N ALA A 81 3.91 -27.91 -3.49
CA ALA A 81 4.51 -27.20 -4.64
C ALA A 81 6.03 -27.44 -4.84
N VAL A 82 6.73 -28.14 -3.92
CA VAL A 82 8.20 -28.26 -3.94
C VAL A 82 8.71 -29.54 -4.66
N MET A 83 7.82 -30.40 -5.16
CA MET A 83 8.18 -31.74 -5.67
C MET A 83 8.52 -31.84 -7.17
N ALA A 84 8.83 -30.74 -7.87
CA ALA A 84 9.07 -30.76 -9.32
C ALA A 84 10.52 -30.44 -9.72
N SER A 85 11.44 -31.38 -9.52
CA SER A 85 12.54 -31.69 -10.46
C SER A 85 13.33 -32.91 -9.96
N ARG A 86 13.19 -34.05 -10.62
CA ARG A 86 14.09 -35.20 -10.43
C ARG A 86 14.57 -35.66 -11.80
N VAL A 87 15.75 -35.19 -12.20
CA VAL A 87 16.56 -35.85 -13.23
C VAL A 87 17.27 -37.02 -12.53
N PRO A 88 17.10 -38.27 -12.98
CA PRO A 88 17.84 -39.40 -12.42
C PRO A 88 19.35 -39.16 -12.62
N PRO A 89 20.19 -39.42 -11.62
CA PRO A 89 21.63 -39.22 -11.75
C PRO A 89 22.19 -40.08 -12.89
N ASP A 90 23.19 -39.55 -13.60
CA ASP A 90 23.90 -40.29 -14.64
C ASP A 90 24.51 -41.58 -14.04
N GLN A 91 24.21 -42.73 -14.64
CA GLN A 91 24.71 -44.03 -14.18
C GLN A 91 26.25 -44.08 -14.18
N ASN A 92 26.90 -43.31 -15.05
CA ASN A 92 28.36 -43.21 -15.09
C ASN A 92 28.93 -42.51 -13.85
N LEU A 93 28.23 -41.49 -13.33
CA LEU A 93 28.64 -40.81 -12.10
C LEU A 93 28.56 -41.75 -10.89
N LEU A 94 27.47 -42.52 -10.79
CA LEU A 94 27.30 -43.50 -9.70
C LEU A 94 28.41 -44.55 -9.71
N ALA A 95 28.77 -45.08 -10.88
CA ALA A 95 29.88 -46.01 -11.01
C ALA A 95 31.22 -45.35 -10.63
N ASP A 96 31.47 -44.11 -11.09
CA ASP A 96 32.70 -43.38 -10.79
C ASP A 96 32.88 -43.08 -9.28
N LEU A 97 31.79 -42.86 -8.54
CA LEU A 97 31.83 -42.67 -7.08
C LEU A 97 32.41 -43.89 -6.34
N VAL A 98 32.21 -45.09 -6.88
CA VAL A 98 32.67 -46.36 -6.27
C VAL A 98 33.99 -46.82 -6.87
N GLU A 99 34.16 -46.68 -8.19
CA GLU A 99 35.34 -47.19 -8.91
C GLU A 99 36.51 -46.21 -8.85
N ARG A 100 36.27 -44.94 -9.19
CA ARG A 100 37.30 -43.91 -9.29
C ARG A 100 37.55 -43.16 -7.98
N ARG A 101 36.57 -43.20 -7.06
CA ARG A 101 36.70 -42.70 -5.69
C ARG A 101 37.21 -41.26 -5.64
N LEU A 102 36.54 -40.38 -6.38
CA LEU A 102 36.94 -38.98 -6.52
C LEU A 102 36.67 -38.24 -5.20
N GLU A 103 37.73 -37.88 -4.48
CA GLU A 103 37.61 -36.95 -3.36
C GLU A 103 37.29 -35.55 -3.88
N ALA A 104 36.04 -35.16 -3.71
CA ALA A 104 35.56 -33.82 -3.99
C ALA A 104 34.83 -33.26 -2.76
N PRO A 105 34.77 -31.93 -2.57
CA PRO A 105 34.13 -31.34 -1.39
C PRO A 105 32.65 -31.75 -1.19
N ASP A 106 31.98 -32.12 -2.28
CA ASP A 106 30.61 -32.61 -2.36
C ASP A 106 30.49 -34.14 -2.29
N VAL A 107 31.59 -34.88 -2.08
CA VAL A 107 31.59 -36.32 -1.86
C VAL A 107 32.22 -36.63 -0.50
N GLU A 108 31.53 -37.41 0.32
CA GLU A 108 31.99 -37.87 1.62
C GLU A 108 32.02 -39.40 1.63
N TYR A 109 33.18 -39.99 1.92
CA TYR A 109 33.33 -41.42 2.15
C TYR A 109 33.27 -41.73 3.64
N LYS A 110 32.56 -42.81 4.00
CA LYS A 110 32.49 -43.33 5.35
C LYS A 110 32.57 -44.84 5.35
N ASN A 111 33.20 -45.40 6.37
CA ASN A 111 33.21 -46.84 6.55
C ASN A 111 31.81 -47.36 6.90
N PHE A 112 31.66 -48.69 6.97
CA PHE A 112 30.41 -49.26 7.44
C PHE A 112 30.22 -48.97 8.94
N MET A 113 29.17 -48.25 9.28
CA MET A 113 28.85 -47.82 10.65
C MET A 113 27.59 -48.55 11.15
N PRO A 114 27.53 -49.00 12.41
CA PRO A 114 26.33 -49.64 12.95
C PRO A 114 25.18 -48.63 13.10
N LEU A 115 24.30 -48.54 12.10
CA LEU A 115 23.17 -47.58 12.08
C LEU A 115 22.07 -47.88 13.11
N THR A 116 22.18 -49.00 13.83
CA THR A 116 21.38 -49.29 15.02
C THR A 116 21.78 -48.42 16.22
N GLU A 117 23.01 -47.90 16.24
CA GLU A 117 23.54 -47.08 17.32
C GLU A 117 23.21 -45.60 17.12
N ASN A 118 22.63 -44.98 18.16
CA ASN A 118 22.21 -43.59 18.08
C ASN A 118 23.39 -42.60 17.91
N VAL A 119 24.60 -42.96 18.36
CA VAL A 119 25.80 -42.12 18.22
C VAL A 119 26.23 -42.05 16.76
N GLU A 120 26.25 -43.18 16.07
CA GLU A 120 26.63 -43.24 14.65
C GLU A 120 25.59 -42.56 13.76
N ARG A 121 24.29 -42.72 14.08
CA ARG A 121 23.21 -41.95 13.45
C ARG A 121 23.39 -40.44 13.60
N ALA A 122 23.81 -39.97 14.79
CA ALA A 122 24.08 -38.56 15.04
C ALA A 122 25.28 -38.04 14.21
N LYS A 123 26.36 -38.82 14.08
CA LYS A 123 27.49 -38.46 13.22
C LYS A 123 27.06 -38.36 11.75
N ILE A 124 26.23 -39.28 11.25
CA ILE A 124 25.72 -39.24 9.88
C ILE A 124 24.83 -38.02 9.65
N ALA A 125 23.96 -37.69 10.60
CA ALA A 125 23.15 -36.47 10.51
C ALA A 125 24.01 -35.20 10.37
N ARG A 126 25.16 -35.14 11.06
CA ARG A 126 26.13 -34.03 10.91
C ARG A 126 26.68 -33.93 9.48
N HIS A 127 27.03 -35.05 8.86
CA HIS A 127 27.52 -35.07 7.47
C HIS A 127 26.43 -34.69 6.47
N ILE A 128 25.20 -35.18 6.65
CA ILE A 128 24.04 -34.78 5.84
C ILE A 128 23.78 -33.28 5.95
N CYS A 129 23.81 -32.72 7.17
CA CYS A 129 23.67 -31.28 7.41
C CYS A 129 24.75 -30.47 6.67
N ALA A 130 26.00 -30.91 6.78
CA ALA A 130 27.14 -30.25 6.14
C ALA A 130 27.04 -30.26 4.61
N LEU A 131 26.70 -31.41 4.00
CA LEU A 131 26.52 -31.53 2.55
C LEU A 131 25.35 -30.69 2.08
N ALA A 132 24.21 -30.74 2.75
CA ALA A 132 23.05 -29.94 2.39
C ALA A 132 23.36 -28.44 2.39
N ASN A 133 24.04 -27.94 3.43
CA ASN A 133 24.47 -26.54 3.55
C ASN A 133 25.60 -26.14 2.57
N ALA A 134 26.38 -27.11 2.07
CA ALA A 134 27.41 -26.89 1.06
C ALA A 134 26.88 -26.80 -0.38
N GLY A 135 25.58 -27.10 -0.60
CA GLY A 135 24.97 -27.14 -1.94
C GLY A 135 24.53 -28.54 -2.38
N GLY A 136 24.53 -29.52 -1.47
CA GLY A 136 24.25 -30.92 -1.76
C GLY A 136 25.51 -31.74 -2.00
N GLY A 137 25.34 -33.02 -2.32
CA GLY A 137 26.45 -33.92 -2.57
C GLY A 137 26.11 -35.41 -2.41
N TRP A 138 27.13 -36.22 -2.20
CA TRP A 138 27.08 -37.66 -2.04
C TRP A 138 27.74 -38.10 -0.74
N LEU A 139 27.08 -39.00 -0.01
CA LEU A 139 27.65 -39.72 1.12
C LEU A 139 27.71 -41.21 0.74
N VAL A 140 28.91 -41.76 0.61
CA VAL A 140 29.14 -43.14 0.15
C VAL A 140 29.67 -43.98 1.31
N PHE A 141 28.99 -45.09 1.58
CA PHE A 141 29.37 -46.01 2.65
C PHE A 141 30.22 -47.18 2.14
N GLY A 142 31.11 -47.67 3.00
CA GLY A 142 31.95 -48.84 2.77
C GLY A 142 33.39 -48.53 2.36
N PHE A 143 33.86 -47.31 2.62
CA PHE A 143 35.22 -46.88 2.35
C PHE A 143 35.80 -46.14 3.56
N GLU A 144 37.05 -46.39 3.90
CA GLU A 144 37.77 -45.58 4.88
C GLU A 144 38.00 -44.15 4.35
N ASP A 145 38.44 -43.25 5.23
CA ASP A 145 38.68 -41.84 4.89
C ASP A 145 39.78 -41.65 3.81
N ASP A 146 40.59 -42.68 3.52
CA ASP A 146 41.61 -42.71 2.45
C ASP A 146 41.09 -43.35 1.13
N GLY A 147 39.80 -43.67 1.07
CA GLY A 147 39.16 -44.28 -0.10
C GLY A 147 39.42 -45.78 -0.25
N VAL A 148 40.07 -46.44 0.72
CA VAL A 148 40.23 -47.90 0.70
C VAL A 148 38.91 -48.57 1.09
N PRO A 149 38.43 -49.60 0.35
CA PRO A 149 37.24 -50.35 0.74
C PRO A 149 37.36 -50.91 2.17
N SER A 150 36.35 -50.63 2.99
CA SER A 150 36.29 -51.11 4.37
C SER A 150 36.03 -52.62 4.40
N HIS A 151 36.73 -53.32 5.30
CA HIS A 151 36.54 -54.75 5.54
C HIS A 151 36.23 -55.05 7.02
N PRO A 152 35.33 -56.00 7.32
CA PRO A 152 34.55 -56.81 6.37
C PRO A 152 33.36 -56.06 5.75
N HIS A 153 32.99 -56.44 4.53
CA HIS A 153 31.76 -55.96 3.90
C HIS A 153 30.55 -56.65 4.55
N PRO A 154 29.51 -55.92 5.00
CA PRO A 154 28.42 -56.48 5.81
C PRO A 154 27.49 -57.42 5.04
N GLY A 155 27.51 -57.36 3.70
CA GLY A 155 26.69 -58.20 2.82
C GLY A 155 25.25 -57.70 2.73
N ASP A 156 24.51 -57.74 3.84
CA ASP A 156 23.19 -57.12 3.94
C ASP A 156 23.31 -55.60 4.15
N LEU A 157 22.67 -54.83 3.27
CA LEU A 157 22.69 -53.37 3.26
C LEU A 157 21.35 -52.75 3.64
N ALA A 158 20.35 -53.54 4.07
CA ALA A 158 19.01 -53.04 4.39
C ALA A 158 19.02 -51.90 5.43
N ALA A 159 19.98 -51.91 6.36
CA ALA A 159 20.16 -50.86 7.36
C ALA A 159 20.47 -49.47 6.75
N TYR A 160 21.00 -49.42 5.52
CA TYR A 160 21.34 -48.21 4.78
C TYR A 160 20.25 -47.77 3.80
N GLY A 161 19.06 -48.38 3.88
CA GLY A 161 17.94 -48.05 3.01
C GLY A 161 17.45 -46.60 3.15
N GLN A 162 16.71 -46.14 2.13
CA GLN A 162 16.21 -44.78 2.03
C GLN A 162 15.39 -44.34 3.27
N ASP A 163 14.57 -45.23 3.82
CA ASP A 163 13.77 -44.93 5.02
C ASP A 163 14.64 -44.78 6.27
N ALA A 164 15.68 -45.59 6.40
CA ALA A 164 16.60 -45.52 7.53
C ALA A 164 17.39 -44.21 7.52
N ILE A 165 17.94 -43.83 6.36
CA ILE A 165 18.69 -42.58 6.18
C ILE A 165 17.78 -41.36 6.37
N ASN A 166 16.60 -41.34 5.76
CA ASN A 166 15.66 -40.23 5.95
C ASN A 166 15.14 -40.16 7.39
N GLY A 167 14.99 -41.30 8.08
CA GLY A 167 14.65 -41.35 9.51
C GLY A 167 15.74 -40.77 10.42
N ILE A 168 17.02 -40.81 10.02
CA ILE A 168 18.10 -40.07 10.69
C ILE A 168 17.89 -38.56 10.52
N GLY A 169 17.68 -38.10 9.28
CA GLY A 169 17.42 -36.69 8.99
C GLY A 169 16.21 -36.15 9.76
N ALA A 170 15.09 -36.88 9.78
CA ALA A 170 13.87 -36.50 10.49
C ALA A 170 14.06 -36.32 12.01
N LYS A 171 14.97 -37.11 12.61
CA LYS A 171 15.25 -37.06 14.04
C LYS A 171 16.14 -35.87 14.41
N TYR A 172 17.17 -35.60 13.61
CA TYR A 172 18.25 -34.70 14.00
C TYR A 172 18.29 -33.37 13.25
N LEU A 173 17.59 -33.19 12.13
CA LEU A 173 17.76 -32.04 11.24
C LEU A 173 16.45 -31.29 10.96
N GLU A 174 16.56 -29.98 10.76
CA GLU A 174 15.44 -29.09 10.41
C GLU A 174 15.92 -27.92 9.53
N PRO A 175 15.32 -27.68 8.35
CA PRO A 175 14.37 -28.57 7.66
C PRO A 175 15.01 -29.92 7.30
N GLN A 176 14.21 -30.99 7.23
CA GLN A 176 14.69 -32.32 6.89
C GLN A 176 15.10 -32.40 5.41
N PRO A 177 16.37 -32.71 5.07
CA PRO A 177 16.76 -33.03 3.71
C PRO A 177 16.20 -34.41 3.32
N HIS A 178 15.57 -34.50 2.15
CA HIS A 178 15.07 -35.78 1.61
C HIS A 178 16.16 -36.44 0.75
N CYS A 179 16.87 -37.40 1.33
CA CYS A 179 17.99 -38.08 0.69
C CYS A 179 17.51 -39.26 -0.18
N GLU A 180 18.17 -39.47 -1.32
CA GLU A 180 17.96 -40.63 -2.20
C GLU A 180 19.09 -41.63 -2.00
N VAL A 181 18.80 -42.93 -1.93
CA VAL A 181 19.83 -43.97 -1.75
C VAL A 181 19.92 -44.81 -3.01
N HIS A 182 21.13 -44.96 -3.52
CA HIS A 182 21.46 -45.77 -4.68
C HIS A 182 22.42 -46.89 -4.25
N TYR A 183 22.14 -48.13 -4.65
CA TYR A 183 23.09 -49.23 -4.47
C TYR A 183 23.89 -49.39 -5.75
N VAL A 184 25.20 -49.22 -5.64
CA VAL A 184 26.12 -49.28 -6.78
C VAL A 184 26.98 -50.53 -6.65
N THR A 185 26.90 -51.42 -7.64
CA THR A 185 27.71 -52.64 -7.70
C THR A 185 29.05 -52.35 -8.34
N ALA A 186 30.13 -52.55 -7.60
CA ALA A 186 31.51 -52.44 -8.08
C ALA A 186 31.88 -53.63 -8.99
N ALA A 187 32.99 -53.50 -9.73
CA ALA A 187 33.56 -54.56 -10.55
C ALA A 187 33.94 -55.82 -9.74
N SER A 188 34.15 -55.67 -8.43
CA SER A 188 34.36 -56.79 -7.50
C SER A 188 33.10 -57.62 -7.23
N GLY A 189 31.93 -57.17 -7.69
CA GLY A 189 30.62 -57.78 -7.44
C GLY A 189 29.98 -57.37 -6.10
N LEU A 190 30.67 -56.56 -5.29
CA LEU A 190 30.13 -56.00 -4.03
C LEU A 190 29.33 -54.72 -4.30
N SER A 191 28.26 -54.51 -3.54
CA SER A 191 27.39 -53.34 -3.67
C SER A 191 27.62 -52.34 -2.55
N TYR A 192 27.66 -51.04 -2.87
CA TYR A 192 27.90 -49.97 -1.92
C TYR A 192 26.73 -48.97 -1.91
N PRO A 193 26.26 -48.51 -0.73
CA PRO A 193 25.24 -47.47 -0.66
C PRO A 193 25.84 -46.09 -0.95
N ALA A 194 25.34 -45.42 -1.98
CA ALA A 194 25.60 -44.03 -2.31
C ALA A 194 24.35 -43.19 -2.03
N VAL A 195 24.44 -42.29 -1.05
CA VAL A 195 23.35 -41.43 -0.60
C VAL A 195 23.49 -40.06 -1.23
N ARG A 196 22.51 -39.67 -2.04
CA ARG A 196 22.41 -38.32 -2.59
C ARG A 196 21.77 -37.40 -1.56
N VAL A 197 22.50 -36.36 -1.16
CA VAL A 197 22.02 -35.30 -0.28
C VAL A 197 21.67 -34.07 -1.12
N PRO A 198 20.41 -33.57 -1.06
CA PRO A 198 20.03 -32.38 -1.81
C PRO A 198 20.64 -31.10 -1.19
N SER A 199 20.77 -30.04 -2.00
CA SER A 199 21.03 -28.69 -1.48
C SER A 199 19.93 -28.24 -0.52
N HIS A 200 20.28 -27.39 0.43
CA HIS A 200 19.31 -26.63 1.21
C HIS A 200 18.49 -25.69 0.29
N GLY A 201 17.26 -25.38 0.72
CA GLY A 201 16.37 -24.43 0.05
C GLY A 201 16.67 -22.98 0.44
N ALA A 202 15.62 -22.16 0.58
CA ALA A 202 15.72 -20.79 1.08
C ALA A 202 16.17 -20.69 2.56
N VAL A 203 16.22 -21.82 3.27
CA VAL A 203 16.58 -21.90 4.69
C VAL A 203 17.70 -22.93 4.86
N PRO A 204 18.76 -22.62 5.61
CA PRO A 204 19.83 -23.59 5.86
C PRO A 204 19.36 -24.70 6.79
N VAL A 205 19.98 -25.87 6.67
CA VAL A 205 19.72 -27.02 7.55
C VAL A 205 20.41 -26.78 8.88
N CYS A 206 19.62 -26.84 9.95
CA CYS A 206 20.05 -26.76 11.33
C CYS A 206 19.87 -28.11 12.02
N THR A 207 20.56 -28.30 13.14
CA THR A 207 20.39 -29.48 13.98
C THR A 207 19.29 -29.26 15.02
N LYS A 208 18.30 -30.13 15.00
CA LYS A 208 17.09 -30.07 15.82
C LYS A 208 17.30 -30.59 17.23
N THR A 209 18.18 -31.57 17.41
CA THR A 209 18.37 -32.29 18.68
C THR A 209 19.81 -32.73 18.84
N ASP A 210 20.27 -32.79 20.09
CA ASP A 210 21.58 -33.32 20.45
C ASP A 210 21.71 -34.81 20.15
N GLY A 211 22.92 -35.26 19.86
CA GLY A 211 23.25 -36.68 19.89
C GLY A 211 23.21 -37.25 21.32
N PRO A 212 23.35 -38.59 21.47
CA PRO A 212 23.41 -39.21 22.78
C PRO A 212 24.53 -38.61 23.65
N GLN A 213 24.30 -38.50 24.94
CA GLN A 213 25.27 -37.95 25.88
C GLN A 213 26.32 -39.00 26.28
N ASP A 214 27.58 -38.59 26.40
CA ASP A 214 28.63 -39.39 27.02
C ASP A 214 28.47 -39.47 28.56
N ALA A 215 29.35 -40.21 29.24
CA ALA A 215 29.35 -40.33 30.70
C ALA A 215 29.55 -39.00 31.45
N LYS A 216 29.96 -37.93 30.75
CA LYS A 216 30.16 -36.58 31.28
C LYS A 216 29.03 -35.63 30.86
N GLY A 217 27.94 -36.14 30.28
CA GLY A 217 26.79 -35.36 29.84
C GLY A 217 27.01 -34.57 28.54
N ARG A 218 28.10 -34.83 27.79
CA ARG A 218 28.40 -34.11 26.55
C ARG A 218 27.76 -34.79 25.35
N PRO A 219 27.09 -34.04 24.45
CA PRO A 219 26.47 -34.62 23.26
C PRO A 219 27.54 -35.18 22.32
N GLN A 220 27.29 -36.38 21.79
CA GLN A 220 28.18 -37.06 20.85
C GLN A 220 27.67 -36.97 19.41
N GLY A 221 28.57 -36.66 18.48
CA GLY A 221 28.30 -36.65 17.03
C GLY A 221 27.67 -35.37 16.51
N ILE A 222 26.63 -34.84 17.18
CA ILE A 222 25.91 -33.63 16.75
C ILE A 222 25.39 -32.83 17.95
N ASN A 223 25.42 -31.50 17.85
CA ASN A 223 24.94 -30.60 18.89
C ASN A 223 23.73 -29.83 18.38
N LYS A 224 22.71 -29.62 19.20
CA LYS A 224 21.47 -28.89 18.87
C LYS A 224 21.76 -27.42 18.54
N GLY A 225 21.06 -26.89 17.53
CA GLY A 225 21.12 -25.48 17.12
C GLY A 225 22.36 -25.11 16.31
N VAL A 226 23.18 -26.09 15.94
CA VAL A 226 24.43 -25.88 15.21
C VAL A 226 24.21 -26.12 13.73
N HIS A 227 24.72 -25.22 12.90
CA HIS A 227 24.82 -25.43 11.47
C HIS A 227 26.20 -26.01 11.15
N TYR A 228 26.23 -27.06 10.34
CA TYR A 228 27.48 -27.65 9.87
C TYR A 228 27.68 -27.35 8.38
N VAL A 229 28.93 -27.21 7.97
CA VAL A 229 29.35 -27.02 6.57
C VAL A 229 30.55 -27.90 6.25
N ARG A 230 30.81 -28.09 4.97
CA ARG A 230 32.04 -28.73 4.47
C ARG A 230 33.19 -27.74 4.55
N ALA A 231 34.25 -28.11 5.26
CA ALA A 231 35.53 -27.38 5.23
C ALA A 231 36.44 -27.95 4.13
N PRO A 232 37.51 -27.25 3.74
CA PRO A 232 38.59 -27.86 2.96
C PRO A 232 39.16 -29.10 3.69
N GLY A 233 39.11 -30.26 3.03
CA GLY A 233 39.36 -31.58 3.61
C GLY A 233 38.06 -32.36 3.86
N PRO A 234 38.10 -33.69 4.08
CA PRO A 234 36.91 -34.52 4.28
C PRO A 234 36.30 -34.32 5.69
N GLN A 235 35.97 -33.07 6.04
CA GLN A 235 35.54 -32.68 7.38
C GLN A 235 34.27 -31.83 7.37
N SER A 236 33.37 -32.18 8.29
CA SER A 236 32.14 -31.45 8.58
C SER A 236 32.31 -30.66 9.86
N VAL A 237 32.42 -29.33 9.73
CA VAL A 237 32.73 -28.42 10.84
C VAL A 237 31.53 -27.55 11.19
N PRO A 238 31.37 -27.12 12.46
CA PRO A 238 30.37 -26.12 12.80
C PRO A 238 30.68 -24.79 12.12
N ILE A 239 29.65 -24.05 11.75
CA ILE A 239 29.79 -22.65 11.31
C ILE A 239 30.03 -21.80 12.55
N ASP A 240 31.28 -21.36 12.74
CA ASP A 240 31.71 -20.53 13.87
C ASP A 240 32.23 -19.13 13.46
N SER A 241 32.24 -18.85 12.15
CA SER A 241 32.74 -17.59 11.59
C SER A 241 31.76 -16.95 10.59
N PRO A 242 31.79 -15.61 10.45
CA PRO A 242 31.00 -14.89 9.45
C PRO A 242 31.28 -15.32 8.00
N GLU A 243 32.51 -15.73 7.70
CA GLU A 243 32.95 -16.16 6.36
C GLU A 243 32.19 -17.40 5.90
N LEU A 244 32.07 -18.39 6.79
CA LEU A 244 31.32 -19.62 6.53
C LEU A 244 29.81 -19.33 6.41
N TRP A 245 29.28 -18.39 7.20
CA TRP A 245 27.89 -17.94 7.08
C TRP A 245 27.60 -17.26 5.74
N ARG A 246 28.53 -16.46 5.23
CA ARG A 246 28.37 -15.68 4.00
C ARG A 246 27.96 -16.55 2.82
N GLU A 247 28.62 -17.70 2.65
CA GLU A 247 28.36 -18.59 1.51
C GLU A 247 27.02 -19.32 1.64
N VAL A 248 26.63 -19.75 2.84
CA VAL A 248 25.33 -20.37 3.10
C VAL A 248 24.19 -19.37 2.87
N LEU A 249 24.30 -18.16 3.41
CA LEU A 249 23.29 -17.11 3.24
C LEU A 249 23.15 -16.69 1.78
N ARG A 250 24.27 -16.58 1.05
CA ARG A 250 24.25 -16.27 -0.38
C ARG A 250 23.43 -17.30 -1.16
N ARG A 251 23.58 -18.60 -0.85
CA ARG A 251 22.77 -19.66 -1.48
C ARG A 251 21.29 -19.54 -1.11
N CYS A 252 20.96 -19.26 0.15
CA CYS A 252 19.56 -19.06 0.56
C CYS A 252 18.88 -17.95 -0.27
N VAL A 253 19.55 -16.81 -0.41
CA VAL A 253 19.04 -15.66 -1.18
C VAL A 253 18.89 -16.00 -2.66
N MET A 254 19.86 -16.71 -3.25
CA MET A 254 19.80 -17.08 -4.66
C MET A 254 18.68 -18.09 -4.93
N THR A 255 18.42 -19.01 -4.00
CA THR A 255 17.30 -19.95 -4.08
C THR A 255 15.94 -19.26 -3.93
N ASP A 256 15.84 -18.23 -3.07
CA ASP A 256 14.59 -17.49 -2.83
C ASP A 256 14.37 -16.30 -3.80
N ARG A 257 15.28 -16.11 -4.77
CA ARG A 257 15.30 -14.95 -5.67
C ARG A 257 13.95 -14.68 -6.34
N THR A 258 13.29 -15.69 -6.88
CA THR A 258 12.01 -15.51 -7.59
C THR A 258 10.89 -15.08 -6.66
N SER A 259 10.85 -15.61 -5.43
CA SER A 259 9.89 -15.21 -4.40
C SER A 259 10.13 -13.76 -4.01
N LEU A 260 11.39 -13.39 -3.71
CA LEU A 260 11.78 -12.03 -3.37
C LEU A 260 11.44 -11.03 -4.48
N LEU A 261 11.78 -11.36 -5.73
CA LEU A 261 11.46 -10.52 -6.89
C LEU A 261 9.95 -10.45 -7.14
N THR A 262 9.18 -11.49 -6.83
CA THR A 262 7.72 -11.46 -6.93
C THR A 262 7.11 -10.57 -5.85
N SER A 263 7.58 -10.66 -4.60
CA SER A 263 7.10 -9.78 -3.52
C SER A 263 7.46 -8.32 -3.75
N ILE A 264 8.67 -8.06 -4.27
CA ILE A 264 9.11 -6.72 -4.67
C ILE A 264 8.29 -6.25 -5.89
N GLY A 265 8.08 -7.13 -6.87
CA GLY A 265 7.23 -6.87 -8.03
C GLY A 265 5.82 -6.49 -7.62
N GLN A 266 5.18 -7.22 -6.69
CA GLN A 266 3.85 -6.90 -6.16
C GLN A 266 3.78 -5.58 -5.39
N LEU A 267 4.90 -5.12 -4.83
CA LEU A 267 5.01 -3.81 -4.19
C LEU A 267 5.05 -2.66 -5.22
N PHE A 268 5.53 -2.93 -6.45
CA PHE A 268 5.64 -1.94 -7.52
C PHE A 268 4.50 -2.03 -8.56
N ASP A 269 4.03 -3.24 -8.86
CA ASP A 269 2.85 -3.52 -9.68
C ASP A 269 1.60 -3.33 -8.83
N ARG A 270 1.14 -2.08 -8.73
CA ARG A 270 -0.29 -1.85 -8.59
C ARG A 270 -0.93 -2.16 -9.95
N PRO A 271 -1.94 -3.05 -10.03
CA PRO A 271 -2.67 -3.21 -11.28
C PRO A 271 -3.26 -1.85 -11.66
N GLN A 272 -2.84 -1.31 -12.80
CA GLN A 272 -3.61 -0.26 -13.47
C GLN A 272 -5.00 -0.87 -13.73
N PRO A 273 -6.09 -0.28 -13.20
CA PRO A 273 -7.41 -0.77 -13.52
C PRO A 273 -7.62 -0.61 -15.03
N THR A 274 -7.84 -1.73 -15.71
CA THR A 274 -8.42 -1.73 -17.06
C THR A 274 -9.75 -0.97 -17.03
N ALA A 275 -10.10 -0.26 -18.11
CA ALA A 275 -11.27 0.64 -18.17
C ALA A 275 -12.60 -0.01 -17.69
N ASP A 276 -12.76 -1.33 -17.87
CA ASP A 276 -13.95 -2.09 -17.42
C ASP A 276 -14.00 -2.38 -15.90
N SER A 277 -12.95 -2.04 -15.15
CA SER A 277 -12.81 -2.30 -13.70
C SER A 277 -12.70 -1.04 -12.86
N ALA A 278 -12.89 0.14 -13.45
CA ALA A 278 -12.82 1.42 -12.75
C ALA A 278 -13.91 1.50 -11.66
N THR A 279 -13.54 1.88 -10.44
CA THR A 279 -14.51 2.13 -9.36
C THR A 279 -15.44 3.29 -9.74
N PRO A 280 -16.64 3.40 -9.15
CA PRO A 280 -17.52 4.54 -9.39
C PRO A 280 -16.82 5.88 -9.14
N LEU A 281 -15.92 5.95 -8.14
CA LEU A 281 -15.13 7.15 -7.87
C LEU A 281 -14.20 7.51 -9.03
N LEU A 282 -13.48 6.52 -9.58
CA LEU A 282 -12.55 6.75 -10.70
C LEU A 282 -13.28 7.26 -11.94
N ARG A 283 -14.42 6.65 -12.32
CA ARG A 283 -15.21 7.11 -13.47
C ARG A 283 -15.70 8.55 -13.29
N GLN A 284 -16.16 8.88 -12.10
CA GLN A 284 -16.64 10.22 -11.76
C GLN A 284 -15.51 11.26 -11.72
N ALA A 285 -14.32 10.87 -11.26
CA ALA A 285 -13.14 11.71 -11.31
C ALA A 285 -12.75 12.00 -12.77
N ASP A 286 -12.71 10.98 -13.64
CA ASP A 286 -12.40 11.16 -15.06
C ASP A 286 -13.43 12.07 -15.76
N TRP A 287 -14.72 11.89 -15.47
CA TRP A 287 -15.77 12.77 -15.97
C TRP A 287 -15.61 14.23 -15.51
N ALA A 288 -15.27 14.47 -14.24
CA ALA A 288 -14.97 15.83 -13.75
C ALA A 288 -13.74 16.43 -14.43
N LEU A 289 -12.70 15.63 -14.68
CA LEU A 289 -11.49 16.07 -15.35
C LEU A 289 -11.74 16.44 -16.82
N GLU A 290 -12.60 15.71 -17.52
CA GLU A 290 -13.04 16.06 -18.88
C GLU A 290 -13.82 17.38 -18.90
N ARG A 291 -14.76 17.56 -17.96
CA ARG A 291 -15.50 18.82 -17.79
C ARG A 291 -14.57 19.99 -17.50
N TRP A 292 -13.61 19.78 -16.60
CA TRP A 292 -12.59 20.78 -16.26
C TRP A 292 -11.76 21.18 -17.47
N THR A 293 -11.23 20.20 -18.21
CA THR A 293 -10.38 20.43 -19.39
C THR A 293 -11.16 21.18 -20.48
N THR A 294 -12.42 20.79 -20.70
CA THR A 294 -13.32 21.47 -21.63
C THR A 294 -13.55 22.92 -21.20
N ALA A 295 -13.79 23.16 -19.91
CA ALA A 295 -14.00 24.50 -19.37
C ALA A 295 -12.75 25.36 -19.45
N ALA A 296 -11.58 24.81 -19.09
CA ALA A 296 -10.29 25.49 -19.17
C ALA A 296 -9.93 25.89 -20.62
N THR A 297 -10.32 25.07 -21.60
CA THR A 297 -10.11 25.38 -23.02
C THR A 297 -11.11 26.40 -23.55
N ALA A 298 -12.36 26.35 -23.08
CA ALA A 298 -13.44 27.20 -23.56
C ALA A 298 -13.50 28.58 -22.88
N ALA A 299 -13.00 28.68 -21.65
CA ALA A 299 -12.98 29.92 -20.89
C ALA A 299 -11.62 30.60 -21.01
N ASP A 300 -11.64 31.91 -21.20
CA ASP A 300 -10.49 32.80 -20.96
C ASP A 300 -10.28 32.90 -19.43
N ILE A 301 -9.87 31.79 -18.82
CA ILE A 301 -9.52 31.75 -17.39
C ILE A 301 -8.20 32.49 -17.26
N ASP A 302 -8.27 33.70 -16.69
CA ASP A 302 -7.12 34.51 -16.35
C ASP A 302 -6.34 33.82 -15.21
N TRP A 303 -5.46 32.89 -15.60
CA TRP A 303 -4.59 32.12 -14.73
C TRP A 303 -3.17 32.11 -15.31
N PRO A 304 -2.11 32.24 -14.49
CA PRO A 304 -0.74 32.40 -15.01
C PRO A 304 -0.17 31.20 -15.77
N VAL A 305 -0.82 30.03 -15.65
CA VAL A 305 -0.43 28.78 -16.31
C VAL A 305 -1.64 28.13 -16.96
N ASP A 306 -1.41 27.20 -17.88
CA ASP A 306 -2.47 26.34 -18.40
C ASP A 306 -3.10 25.55 -17.26
N VAL A 307 -4.25 26.02 -16.78
CA VAL A 307 -4.99 25.45 -15.66
C VAL A 307 -5.65 24.11 -16.04
N GLY A 308 -5.82 23.85 -17.33
CA GLY A 308 -6.20 22.54 -17.84
C GLY A 308 -5.11 21.51 -17.52
N GLY A 309 -3.85 21.83 -17.83
CA GLY A 309 -2.69 20.98 -17.57
C GLY A 309 -2.11 21.03 -16.14
N ASN A 310 -2.35 22.10 -15.38
CA ASN A 310 -1.77 22.34 -14.04
C ASN A 310 -2.85 22.38 -12.96
N ARG A 311 -3.13 21.22 -12.37
CA ARG A 311 -4.30 21.05 -11.50
C ARG A 311 -4.10 19.97 -10.46
N VAL A 312 -5.01 19.98 -9.50
CA VAL A 312 -5.25 18.89 -8.56
C VAL A 312 -6.74 18.57 -8.55
N ALA A 313 -7.07 17.28 -8.59
CA ALA A 313 -8.40 16.78 -8.30
C ALA A 313 -8.39 16.03 -6.97
N PHE A 314 -9.40 16.28 -6.15
CA PHE A 314 -9.70 15.51 -4.95
C PHE A 314 -11.09 14.92 -5.10
N GLY A 315 -11.25 13.63 -4.80
CA GLY A 315 -12.55 12.98 -4.84
C GLY A 315 -12.75 12.04 -3.67
N PHE A 316 -14.02 11.77 -3.37
CA PHE A 316 -14.41 10.84 -2.33
C PHE A 316 -15.67 10.06 -2.73
N ARG A 317 -15.80 8.85 -2.18
CA ARG A 317 -17.02 8.05 -2.21
C ARG A 317 -17.24 7.40 -0.86
N LEU A 318 -18.36 7.72 -0.22
CA LEU A 318 -18.79 7.04 1.00
C LEU A 318 -19.42 5.69 0.66
N THR A 319 -19.18 4.70 1.51
CA THR A 319 -19.81 3.38 1.38
C THR A 319 -20.18 2.80 2.74
N ASN A 320 -21.15 1.90 2.74
CA ASN A 320 -21.47 1.05 3.89
C ASN A 320 -20.52 -0.17 3.96
N ASP A 321 -20.74 -1.04 4.95
CA ASP A 321 -19.92 -2.25 5.16
C ASP A 321 -20.02 -3.27 4.01
N GLY A 322 -21.10 -3.21 3.24
CA GLY A 322 -21.29 -4.01 2.02
C GLY A 322 -20.50 -3.50 0.81
N GLY A 323 -19.91 -2.30 0.89
CA GLY A 323 -19.22 -1.64 -0.21
C GLY A 323 -20.15 -0.85 -1.14
N ASP A 324 -21.45 -0.84 -0.84
CA ASP A 324 -22.47 -0.10 -1.58
C ASP A 324 -22.52 1.37 -1.13
N ALA A 325 -23.11 2.23 -1.97
CA ALA A 325 -23.35 3.62 -1.60
C ALA A 325 -24.32 3.70 -0.40
N PRO A 326 -24.14 4.67 0.51
CA PRO A 326 -25.05 4.89 1.63
C PRO A 326 -26.44 5.30 1.14
N ALA A 327 -27.40 5.31 2.07
CA ALA A 327 -28.75 5.79 1.79
C ALA A 327 -28.71 7.25 1.27
N PRO A 328 -29.34 7.55 0.13
CA PRO A 328 -29.25 8.88 -0.47
C PRO A 328 -29.96 9.93 0.38
N LEU A 329 -29.37 11.11 0.48
CA LEU A 329 -29.95 12.26 1.17
C LEU A 329 -30.88 13.05 0.22
N PRO A 330 -32.07 13.48 0.68
CA PRO A 330 -32.84 14.48 -0.04
C PRO A 330 -31.99 15.73 -0.32
N LEU A 331 -32.14 16.36 -1.49
CA LEU A 331 -31.32 17.52 -1.87
C LEU A 331 -31.29 18.64 -0.81
N THR A 332 -32.40 18.91 -0.12
CA THR A 332 -32.42 19.92 0.97
C THR A 332 -31.58 19.50 2.18
N ALA A 333 -31.53 18.21 2.49
CA ALA A 333 -30.67 17.66 3.54
C ALA A 333 -29.20 17.64 3.09
N LEU A 334 -28.93 17.28 1.84
CA LEU A 334 -27.59 17.37 1.25
C LEU A 334 -27.08 18.82 1.27
N ASP A 335 -27.91 19.79 0.90
CA ASP A 335 -27.57 21.21 0.98
C ASP A 335 -27.14 21.61 2.39
N SER A 336 -27.87 21.16 3.41
CA SER A 336 -27.53 21.46 4.80
C SER A 336 -26.21 20.78 5.20
N ALA A 337 -26.07 19.50 4.88
CA ALA A 337 -24.87 18.70 5.17
C ALA A 337 -23.60 19.30 4.53
N LEU A 338 -23.67 19.78 3.28
CA LEU A 338 -22.55 20.45 2.62
C LEU A 338 -22.17 21.75 3.33
N ARG A 339 -23.14 22.51 3.86
CA ARG A 339 -22.87 23.74 4.61
C ARG A 339 -22.17 23.43 5.93
N ASP A 340 -22.67 22.44 6.64
CA ASP A 340 -22.14 22.02 7.94
C ASP A 340 -20.72 21.47 7.78
N ALA A 341 -20.49 20.62 6.78
CA ALA A 341 -19.17 20.06 6.48
C ALA A 341 -18.14 21.12 6.06
N SER A 342 -18.54 22.07 5.21
CA SER A 342 -17.68 23.19 4.82
C SER A 342 -17.33 24.08 6.03
N SER A 343 -18.30 24.36 6.89
CA SER A 343 -18.09 25.15 8.11
C SER A 343 -17.17 24.44 9.11
N ALA A 344 -17.30 23.12 9.27
CA ALA A 344 -16.47 22.32 10.17
C ALA A 344 -15.00 22.25 9.72
N SER A 345 -14.78 22.06 8.41
CA SER A 345 -13.44 21.93 7.81
C SER A 345 -12.68 23.26 7.68
N ALA A 346 -13.38 24.39 7.56
CA ALA A 346 -12.77 25.72 7.42
C ALA A 346 -11.77 26.08 8.53
N SER A 347 -11.88 25.47 9.72
CA SER A 347 -10.94 25.69 10.82
C SER A 347 -9.54 25.08 10.62
N ILE A 348 -9.39 24.20 9.63
CA ILE A 348 -8.14 23.51 9.29
C ILE A 348 -7.32 24.30 8.28
N SER A 349 -7.97 24.98 7.35
CA SER A 349 -7.31 25.65 6.23
C SER A 349 -6.59 26.93 6.65
N ARG A 350 -5.42 27.15 6.06
CA ARG A 350 -4.67 28.42 6.12
C ARG A 350 -4.71 29.19 4.79
N GLY A 351 -5.29 28.59 3.75
CA GLY A 351 -5.31 29.09 2.37
C GLY A 351 -6.72 29.47 1.89
N GLY A 352 -6.80 30.34 0.89
CA GLY A 352 -7.98 31.16 0.56
C GLY A 352 -9.15 30.52 -0.19
N SER A 353 -9.19 29.20 -0.42
CA SER A 353 -10.38 28.54 -1.01
C SER A 353 -10.79 27.32 -0.21
N GLY A 354 -12.00 27.36 0.32
CA GLY A 354 -12.51 26.29 1.19
C GLY A 354 -12.75 24.98 0.44
N ALA A 355 -12.70 23.85 1.15
CA ALA A 355 -13.10 22.57 0.57
C ALA A 355 -14.58 22.60 0.14
N PHE A 356 -14.83 22.29 -1.13
CA PHE A 356 -16.16 22.32 -1.75
C PHE A 356 -16.88 23.66 -1.50
N GLU A 357 -16.14 24.76 -1.64
CA GLU A 357 -16.58 26.10 -1.22
C GLU A 357 -17.92 26.49 -1.84
N ARG A 358 -18.79 27.04 -0.99
CA ARG A 358 -20.14 27.46 -1.35
C ARG A 358 -20.27 28.97 -1.25
N GLY A 359 -20.49 29.60 -2.38
CA GLY A 359 -20.88 31.01 -2.44
C GLY A 359 -22.36 31.21 -2.14
N HIS A 360 -22.68 32.37 -1.57
CA HIS A 360 -24.06 32.81 -1.37
C HIS A 360 -24.65 33.47 -2.64
N SER A 361 -23.79 33.85 -3.59
CA SER A 361 -24.14 34.54 -4.84
C SER A 361 -23.09 34.24 -5.93
N GLY A 362 -23.38 34.65 -7.16
CA GLY A 362 -22.46 34.57 -8.30
C GLY A 362 -22.17 33.14 -8.76
N GLU A 363 -21.02 32.96 -9.39
CA GLU A 363 -20.56 31.70 -9.98
C GLU A 363 -20.37 30.59 -8.93
N SER A 364 -19.92 30.98 -7.74
CA SER A 364 -19.74 30.08 -6.58
C SER A 364 -21.05 29.57 -5.96
N LYS A 365 -22.22 30.06 -6.38
CA LYS A 365 -23.51 29.59 -5.86
C LYS A 365 -23.81 28.19 -6.40
N PRO A 366 -24.04 27.18 -5.54
CA PRO A 366 -24.32 25.83 -6.02
C PRO A 366 -25.60 25.75 -6.86
N GLY A 367 -25.49 25.10 -8.02
CA GLY A 367 -26.60 24.66 -8.86
C GLY A 367 -26.87 23.16 -8.68
N VAL A 368 -28.04 22.72 -9.13
CA VAL A 368 -28.38 21.28 -9.14
C VAL A 368 -27.74 20.63 -10.37
N ILE A 369 -27.23 19.41 -10.20
CA ILE A 369 -26.66 18.60 -11.27
C ILE A 369 -27.23 17.19 -11.25
N LEU A 370 -27.28 16.57 -12.43
CA LEU A 370 -27.54 15.14 -12.60
C LEU A 370 -26.26 14.48 -13.12
N ALA A 371 -25.61 13.66 -12.29
CA ALA A 371 -24.37 12.96 -12.63
C ALA A 371 -24.62 11.44 -12.55
N GLU A 372 -24.49 10.73 -13.67
CA GLU A 372 -24.85 9.30 -13.81
C GLU A 372 -26.27 8.98 -13.26
N GLY A 373 -27.25 9.83 -13.57
CA GLY A 373 -28.64 9.62 -13.15
C GLY A 373 -28.92 9.87 -11.66
N ARG A 374 -27.98 10.48 -10.94
CA ARG A 374 -28.10 10.83 -9.51
C ARG A 374 -28.03 12.32 -9.32
N GLU A 375 -28.90 12.84 -8.46
CA GLU A 375 -28.99 14.27 -8.19
C GLU A 375 -27.87 14.71 -7.25
N GLY A 376 -27.49 15.98 -7.35
CA GLY A 376 -26.47 16.56 -6.49
C GLY A 376 -26.37 18.06 -6.66
N TYR A 377 -25.35 18.63 -6.01
CA TYR A 377 -24.95 20.02 -6.19
C TYR A 377 -23.64 20.12 -6.95
N THR A 378 -23.49 21.19 -7.71
CA THR A 378 -22.24 21.57 -8.37
C THR A 378 -22.03 23.06 -8.25
N ALA A 379 -20.78 23.50 -8.16
CA ALA A 379 -20.43 24.90 -8.35
C ALA A 379 -19.16 25.00 -9.18
N ARG A 380 -19.02 26.12 -9.88
CA ARG A 380 -17.79 26.48 -10.59
C ARG A 380 -17.44 27.91 -10.24
N GLN A 381 -16.21 28.11 -9.84
CA GLN A 381 -15.65 29.41 -9.52
C GLN A 381 -14.55 29.73 -10.52
N SER A 382 -14.64 30.87 -11.21
CA SER A 382 -13.50 31.42 -11.94
C SER A 382 -12.58 32.21 -11.01
N ALA A 383 -11.30 32.34 -11.38
CA ALA A 383 -10.37 33.26 -10.73
C ALA A 383 -10.60 34.73 -11.15
N LYS A 384 -11.51 34.99 -12.10
CA LYS A 384 -11.64 36.28 -12.77
C LYS A 384 -12.13 37.36 -11.81
N GLY A 385 -11.37 38.46 -11.72
CA GLY A 385 -11.71 39.62 -10.88
C GLY A 385 -11.53 39.41 -9.38
N HIS A 386 -10.93 38.28 -8.95
CA HIS A 386 -10.66 37.98 -7.56
C HIS A 386 -9.25 37.40 -7.41
N GLU A 387 -8.27 38.26 -7.15
CA GLU A 387 -6.84 37.94 -7.05
C GLU A 387 -6.51 36.83 -6.04
N TYR A 388 -7.39 36.57 -5.06
CA TYR A 388 -7.18 35.58 -4.00
C TYR A 388 -7.82 34.20 -4.29
N ARG A 389 -8.66 34.09 -5.32
CA ARG A 389 -9.49 32.90 -5.56
C ARG A 389 -8.82 31.93 -6.52
N LEU A 390 -8.88 30.64 -6.19
CA LEU A 390 -8.51 29.58 -7.12
C LEU A 390 -9.66 29.34 -8.11
N PRO A 391 -9.34 29.02 -9.39
CA PRO A 391 -10.30 28.41 -10.27
C PRO A 391 -10.62 27.02 -9.71
N VAL A 392 -11.89 26.73 -9.49
CA VAL A 392 -12.37 25.48 -8.87
C VAL A 392 -13.66 25.06 -9.53
N GLU A 393 -13.82 23.76 -9.76
CA GLU A 393 -15.09 23.14 -10.12
C GLU A 393 -15.31 21.92 -9.24
N TRP A 394 -16.49 21.81 -8.64
CA TRP A 394 -16.83 20.66 -7.82
C TRP A 394 -18.26 20.20 -8.02
N PHE A 395 -18.52 18.96 -7.65
CA PHE A 395 -19.86 18.44 -7.44
C PHE A 395 -19.89 17.45 -6.27
N VAL A 396 -21.05 17.33 -5.63
CA VAL A 396 -21.35 16.30 -4.62
C VAL A 396 -22.77 15.78 -4.86
N ARG A 397 -22.91 14.46 -4.92
CA ARG A 397 -24.17 13.73 -5.12
C ARG A 397 -24.88 13.41 -3.81
N ASP A 398 -26.17 13.12 -3.93
CA ASP A 398 -27.06 12.67 -2.87
C ASP A 398 -26.60 11.37 -2.17
N ASP A 399 -25.76 10.58 -2.81
CA ASP A 399 -25.26 9.29 -2.30
C ASP A 399 -23.83 9.34 -1.76
N GLY A 400 -23.32 10.52 -1.43
CA GLY A 400 -22.03 10.66 -0.75
C GLY A 400 -20.81 10.47 -1.64
N LEU A 401 -20.96 10.69 -2.96
CA LEU A 401 -19.85 10.79 -3.91
C LEU A 401 -19.62 12.26 -4.28
N GLY A 402 -18.37 12.71 -4.27
CA GLY A 402 -18.03 14.06 -4.72
C GLY A 402 -16.63 14.14 -5.32
N VAL A 403 -16.45 15.12 -6.20
CA VAL A 403 -15.16 15.45 -6.81
C VAL A 403 -15.01 16.96 -6.90
N GLU A 404 -13.84 17.46 -6.56
CA GLU A 404 -13.38 18.83 -6.75
C GLU A 404 -12.13 18.81 -7.62
N VAL A 405 -12.07 19.71 -8.60
CA VAL A 405 -10.90 19.97 -9.43
C VAL A 405 -10.53 21.44 -9.27
N ALA A 406 -9.27 21.71 -8.99
CA ALA A 406 -8.76 23.05 -8.73
C ALA A 406 -7.42 23.29 -9.45
N GLY A 407 -7.15 24.56 -9.76
CA GLY A 407 -5.80 25.00 -10.10
C GLY A 407 -4.86 24.84 -8.90
N LEU A 408 -3.56 24.68 -9.18
CA LEU A 408 -2.55 24.58 -8.12
C LEU A 408 -2.39 25.92 -7.39
N GLY A 409 -2.60 25.92 -6.06
CA GLY A 409 -2.68 27.16 -5.27
C GLY A 409 -1.40 28.00 -5.27
N GLU A 410 -0.24 27.37 -5.46
CA GLU A 410 1.03 28.10 -5.55
C GLU A 410 1.23 28.90 -6.84
N ASP A 411 0.42 28.67 -7.87
CA ASP A 411 0.44 29.43 -9.12
C ASP A 411 -0.44 30.69 -9.04
N ASN A 412 -1.08 30.93 -7.90
CA ASN A 412 -1.94 32.08 -7.71
C ASN A 412 -1.13 33.40 -7.83
N PRO A 413 -1.59 34.39 -8.62
CA PRO A 413 -0.95 35.69 -8.75
C PRO A 413 -0.66 36.36 -7.40
N TRP A 414 -1.60 36.31 -6.46
CA TRP A 414 -1.44 36.89 -5.13
C TRP A 414 -0.29 36.23 -4.35
N VAL A 415 -0.13 34.91 -4.47
CA VAL A 415 0.98 34.18 -3.82
C VAL A 415 2.32 34.62 -4.42
N THR A 416 2.37 34.72 -5.74
CA THR A 416 3.57 35.15 -6.47
C THR A 416 3.97 36.58 -6.06
N GLU A 417 3.01 37.50 -6.00
CA GLU A 417 3.24 38.89 -5.57
C GLU A 417 3.65 38.97 -4.09
N ALA A 418 2.95 38.26 -3.20
CA ALA A 418 3.26 38.24 -1.77
C ALA A 418 4.68 37.71 -1.49
N ILE A 419 5.16 36.73 -2.27
CA ILE A 419 6.52 36.21 -2.14
C ILE A 419 7.54 37.21 -2.69
N ALA A 420 7.27 37.84 -3.84
CA ALA A 420 8.15 38.86 -4.42
C ALA A 420 8.38 40.04 -3.47
N GLN A 421 7.39 40.40 -2.65
CA GLN A 421 7.52 41.46 -1.63
C GLN A 421 8.34 41.04 -0.41
N ARG A 422 8.44 39.73 -0.11
CA ARG A 422 9.02 39.21 1.14
C ARG A 422 10.37 38.51 0.93
N ARG A 423 10.71 38.13 -0.30
CA ARG A 423 11.90 37.33 -0.63
C ARG A 423 12.56 37.85 -1.90
N SER A 424 13.88 37.72 -1.97
CA SER A 424 14.67 38.01 -3.17
C SER A 424 14.61 36.90 -4.23
N ARG A 425 14.19 35.68 -3.86
CA ARG A 425 14.08 34.54 -4.78
C ARG A 425 12.75 34.64 -5.55
N PRO A 426 12.77 34.58 -6.89
CA PRO A 426 11.55 34.61 -7.69
C PRO A 426 10.69 33.37 -7.44
N TRP A 427 9.37 33.53 -7.46
CA TRP A 427 8.37 32.46 -7.39
C TRP A 427 7.56 32.42 -8.71
N PRO A 428 8.17 31.96 -9.81
CA PRO A 428 7.47 31.88 -11.09
C PRO A 428 6.34 30.84 -11.04
N PRO A 429 5.13 31.19 -11.52
CA PRO A 429 4.05 30.23 -11.68
C PRO A 429 4.48 29.04 -12.55
N GLY A 430 4.00 27.85 -12.23
CA GLY A 430 4.30 26.63 -12.99
C GLY A 430 5.63 25.96 -12.64
N GLU A 431 6.46 26.55 -11.78
CA GLU A 431 7.79 26.02 -11.47
C GLU A 431 7.91 25.43 -10.05
N ARG A 432 6.95 25.67 -9.17
CA ARG A 432 7.03 25.30 -7.75
C ARG A 432 5.84 24.45 -7.33
N LEU A 433 6.04 23.62 -6.31
CA LEU A 433 4.98 22.91 -5.59
C LEU A 433 5.23 23.12 -4.09
N ALA A 434 4.29 23.77 -3.39
CA ALA A 434 4.46 24.12 -1.98
C ALA A 434 3.90 23.03 -1.06
N PRO A 435 4.73 22.32 -0.26
CA PRO A 435 4.23 21.27 0.62
C PRO A 435 3.16 21.74 1.60
N SER A 436 3.31 22.95 2.13
CA SER A 436 2.33 23.55 3.04
C SER A 436 0.93 23.61 2.44
N PHE A 437 0.82 24.13 1.21
CA PHE A 437 -0.45 24.23 0.49
C PHE A 437 -1.06 22.87 0.25
N GLN A 438 -0.26 21.89 -0.20
CA GLN A 438 -0.79 20.57 -0.51
C GLN A 438 -1.25 19.83 0.76
N ILE A 439 -0.55 20.01 1.89
CA ILE A 439 -0.97 19.43 3.17
C ILE A 439 -2.25 20.11 3.68
N ASP A 440 -2.30 21.44 3.75
CA ASP A 440 -3.47 22.16 4.27
C ASP A 440 -4.70 21.89 3.41
N MET A 441 -4.55 21.97 2.08
CA MET A 441 -5.61 21.71 1.12
C MET A 441 -6.17 20.28 1.26
N THR A 442 -5.30 19.27 1.34
CA THR A 442 -5.73 17.87 1.47
C THR A 442 -6.35 17.61 2.85
N ALA A 443 -5.78 18.16 3.93
CA ALA A 443 -6.31 18.00 5.28
C ALA A 443 -7.71 18.60 5.43
N GLU A 444 -7.93 19.78 4.87
CA GLU A 444 -9.24 20.41 4.85
C GLU A 444 -10.28 19.54 4.13
N ARG A 445 -9.93 18.99 2.96
CA ARG A 445 -10.83 18.14 2.16
C ARG A 445 -11.12 16.81 2.86
N VAL A 446 -10.14 16.18 3.49
CA VAL A 446 -10.36 14.96 4.29
C VAL A 446 -11.30 15.24 5.47
N ALA A 447 -11.11 16.37 6.17
CA ALA A 447 -11.99 16.75 7.27
C ALA A 447 -13.40 17.13 6.81
N PHE A 448 -13.53 17.77 5.64
CA PHE A 448 -14.81 18.02 5.00
C PHE A 448 -15.56 16.70 4.79
N VAL A 449 -14.89 15.69 4.22
CA VAL A 449 -15.49 14.37 3.99
C VAL A 449 -15.86 13.70 5.31
N GLY A 450 -15.02 13.80 6.34
CA GLY A 450 -15.33 13.28 7.67
C GLY A 450 -16.58 13.90 8.29
N ALA A 451 -16.73 15.23 8.17
CA ALA A 451 -17.91 15.94 8.64
C ALA A 451 -19.16 15.59 7.80
N LEU A 452 -19.03 15.54 6.48
CA LEU A 452 -20.11 15.16 5.56
C LEU A 452 -20.61 13.74 5.82
N ALA A 453 -19.70 12.79 6.07
CA ALA A 453 -20.03 11.41 6.36
C ALA A 453 -20.93 11.25 7.59
N GLY A 454 -20.83 12.16 8.57
CA GLY A 454 -21.71 12.18 9.74
C GLY A 454 -23.20 12.37 9.42
N HIS A 455 -23.54 12.84 8.22
CA HIS A 455 -24.93 12.97 7.76
C HIS A 455 -25.45 11.70 7.07
N PHE A 456 -24.60 10.73 6.76
CA PHE A 456 -24.96 9.45 6.14
C PHE A 456 -24.95 8.34 7.19
N SER A 457 -26.13 7.96 7.67
CA SER A 457 -26.28 7.08 8.84
C SER A 457 -25.64 5.70 8.72
N ASP A 458 -25.47 5.20 7.48
CA ASP A 458 -24.92 3.89 7.16
C ASP A 458 -23.54 3.95 6.49
N ALA A 459 -22.90 5.13 6.41
CA ALA A 459 -21.54 5.26 5.89
C ALA A 459 -20.51 4.79 6.93
N THR A 460 -19.72 3.78 6.58
CA THR A 460 -18.69 3.20 7.46
C THR A 460 -17.30 3.28 6.86
N LYS A 461 -17.20 3.36 5.53
CA LYS A 461 -15.95 3.46 4.78
C LYS A 461 -15.97 4.62 3.80
N CYS A 462 -14.80 5.04 3.38
CA CYS A 462 -14.60 6.08 2.40
C CYS A 462 -13.45 5.72 1.45
N GLU A 463 -13.73 5.74 0.15
CA GLU A 463 -12.71 5.74 -0.90
C GLU A 463 -12.33 7.20 -1.17
N LEU A 464 -11.03 7.49 -1.19
CA LEU A 464 -10.48 8.83 -1.45
C LEU A 464 -9.53 8.77 -2.64
N ILE A 465 -9.54 9.83 -3.45
CA ILE A 465 -8.62 10.01 -4.56
C ILE A 465 -7.98 11.40 -4.51
N VAL A 466 -6.68 11.47 -4.81
CA VAL A 466 -6.02 12.68 -5.29
C VAL A 466 -5.40 12.43 -6.65
N ASP A 467 -5.51 13.38 -7.56
CA ASP A 467 -4.93 13.32 -8.89
C ASP A 467 -4.26 14.65 -9.24
N TYR A 468 -2.94 14.62 -9.39
CA TYR A 468 -2.14 15.79 -9.74
C TYR A 468 -1.71 15.73 -11.21
N ALA A 469 -1.73 16.88 -11.89
CA ALA A 469 -1.15 17.08 -13.21
C ALA A 469 -0.36 18.40 -13.29
N GLY A 470 0.61 18.48 -14.21
CA GLY A 470 1.46 19.65 -14.41
C GLY A 470 2.67 19.69 -13.49
N LEU A 471 3.10 18.54 -12.96
CA LEU A 471 4.22 18.43 -12.02
C LEU A 471 5.59 18.33 -12.70
N ALA A 472 5.66 18.01 -13.99
CA ALA A 472 6.93 17.79 -14.67
C ALA A 472 7.77 19.09 -14.67
N GLY A 473 9.01 19.01 -14.17
CA GLY A 473 9.91 20.15 -14.06
C GLY A 473 9.64 21.10 -12.89
N ARG A 474 8.51 20.96 -12.18
CA ARG A 474 8.29 21.69 -10.92
C ARG A 474 9.31 21.29 -9.89
N ARG A 475 9.61 22.20 -8.97
CA ARG A 475 10.52 22.03 -7.84
C ARG A 475 9.78 22.17 -6.52
N ILE A 476 10.13 21.34 -5.53
CA ILE A 476 9.64 21.58 -4.17
C ILE A 476 10.31 22.84 -3.63
N ASP A 477 9.50 23.77 -3.12
CA ASP A 477 9.94 24.91 -2.33
C ASP A 477 8.82 25.33 -1.36
N GLU A 478 9.08 26.26 -0.45
CA GLU A 478 8.08 26.72 0.52
C GLU A 478 7.80 28.21 0.37
N THR A 479 6.54 28.60 0.56
CA THR A 479 6.09 30.00 0.49
C THR A 479 6.49 30.79 1.74
N ALA A 480 6.65 30.10 2.88
CA ALA A 480 7.03 30.71 4.15
C ALA A 480 8.47 31.26 4.15
N VAL A 481 8.65 32.44 4.75
CA VAL A 481 9.96 33.07 4.91
C VAL A 481 10.83 32.22 5.84
N GLY A 482 12.07 31.94 5.43
CA GLY A 482 13.03 31.15 6.21
C GLY A 482 12.89 29.63 6.09
N ALA A 483 11.84 29.14 5.42
CA ALA A 483 11.77 27.76 4.98
C ALA A 483 12.49 27.63 3.63
N TYR A 484 13.51 26.77 3.57
CA TYR A 484 14.24 26.50 2.34
C TYR A 484 14.58 25.02 2.25
N PHE A 485 14.53 24.51 1.03
CA PHE A 485 15.04 23.19 0.70
C PHE A 485 16.46 23.36 0.15
N SER A 486 17.43 22.72 0.79
CA SER A 486 18.86 22.82 0.43
C SER A 486 19.21 22.05 -0.85
N ILE A 487 18.34 21.12 -1.27
CA ILE A 487 18.52 20.28 -2.46
C ILE A 487 17.41 20.65 -3.43
N GLU A 488 17.78 20.99 -4.68
CA GLU A 488 16.80 21.14 -5.75
C GLU A 488 16.23 19.78 -6.10
N ARG A 489 14.97 19.58 -5.74
CA ARG A 489 14.22 18.37 -6.03
C ARG A 489 13.16 18.71 -7.05
N ALA A 490 13.30 18.17 -8.27
CA ALA A 490 12.36 18.38 -9.36
C ALA A 490 11.65 17.08 -9.73
N SER A 491 10.36 17.15 -10.04
CA SER A 491 9.62 15.98 -10.51
C SER A 491 9.96 15.69 -11.97
N ARG A 492 10.21 14.42 -12.27
CA ARG A 492 10.36 13.91 -13.65
C ARG A 492 9.05 13.45 -14.27
N GLU A 493 8.04 13.18 -13.44
CA GLU A 493 6.72 12.75 -13.91
C GLU A 493 5.76 13.96 -13.95
N ASN A 494 4.85 13.98 -14.92
CA ASN A 494 3.90 15.07 -15.08
C ASN A 494 2.78 15.06 -14.04
N GLY A 495 2.52 13.93 -13.41
CA GLY A 495 1.36 13.78 -12.55
C GLY A 495 1.32 12.43 -11.89
N ARG A 496 0.44 12.30 -10.90
CA ARG A 496 0.22 11.05 -10.18
C ARG A 496 -1.17 11.05 -9.58
N ARG A 497 -1.83 9.92 -9.76
CA ARG A 497 -3.12 9.60 -9.17
C ARG A 497 -2.94 8.60 -8.03
N VAL A 498 -3.55 8.87 -6.89
CA VAL A 498 -3.49 8.05 -5.68
C VAL A 498 -4.91 7.79 -5.21
N VAL A 499 -5.26 6.51 -5.02
CA VAL A 499 -6.52 6.08 -4.42
C VAL A 499 -6.24 5.29 -3.15
N ILE A 500 -7.02 5.56 -2.10
CA ILE A 500 -6.99 4.82 -0.83
C ILE A 500 -8.41 4.53 -0.35
N GLU A 501 -8.58 3.47 0.44
CA GLU A 501 -9.81 3.20 1.19
C GLU A 501 -9.48 3.33 2.68
N VAL A 502 -10.34 4.04 3.42
CA VAL A 502 -10.20 4.25 4.87
C VAL A 502 -11.56 4.10 5.55
N GLY A 503 -11.57 3.81 6.85
CA GLY A 503 -12.80 3.88 7.65
C GLY A 503 -13.22 5.33 7.85
N VAL A 504 -14.53 5.61 7.88
CA VAL A 504 -15.06 6.98 8.13
C VAL A 504 -14.51 7.55 9.44
N ALA A 505 -14.35 6.72 10.48
CA ALA A 505 -13.78 7.15 11.76
C ALA A 505 -12.33 7.67 11.64
N ALA A 506 -11.54 7.11 10.71
CA ALA A 506 -10.14 7.50 10.50
C ALA A 506 -10.00 8.90 9.88
N LEU A 507 -11.01 9.38 9.14
CA LEU A 507 -11.02 10.72 8.53
C LEU A 507 -10.83 11.84 9.56
N THR A 508 -11.29 11.61 10.80
CA THR A 508 -11.17 12.56 11.91
C THR A 508 -10.11 12.11 12.91
N ALA A 509 -10.11 10.84 13.31
CA ALA A 509 -9.23 10.33 14.36
C ALA A 509 -7.75 10.21 13.93
N GLU A 510 -7.52 10.00 12.63
CA GLU A 510 -6.22 9.70 12.03
C GLU A 510 -5.94 10.63 10.83
N LEU A 511 -6.42 11.88 10.92
CA LEU A 511 -6.30 12.86 9.85
C LEU A 511 -4.87 12.98 9.28
N PRO A 512 -3.80 13.09 10.09
CA PRO A 512 -2.43 13.15 9.57
C PRO A 512 -2.02 11.92 8.76
N GLU A 513 -2.44 10.72 9.17
CA GLU A 513 -2.16 9.46 8.51
C GLU A 513 -2.89 9.37 7.17
N VAL A 514 -4.17 9.72 7.12
CA VAL A 514 -4.96 9.75 5.87
C VAL A 514 -4.37 10.74 4.88
N VAL A 515 -4.03 11.96 5.33
CA VAL A 515 -3.42 12.98 4.49
C VAL A 515 -2.06 12.52 3.96
N ALA A 516 -1.20 11.96 4.82
CA ALA A 516 0.10 11.44 4.40
C ALA A 516 -0.03 10.29 3.38
N ALA A 517 -1.04 9.42 3.52
CA ALA A 517 -1.31 8.35 2.57
C ALA A 517 -1.69 8.88 1.18
N LEU A 518 -2.39 10.02 1.10
CA LEU A 518 -2.77 10.67 -0.16
C LEU A 518 -1.59 11.41 -0.81
N ILE A 519 -0.88 12.27 -0.06
CA ILE A 519 0.12 13.17 -0.64
C ILE A 519 1.55 12.63 -0.62
N GLY A 520 1.86 11.68 0.28
CA GLY A 520 3.18 11.04 0.36
C GLY A 520 3.65 10.46 -0.98
N PRO A 521 2.80 9.73 -1.73
CA PRO A 521 3.14 9.28 -3.07
C PRO A 521 3.41 10.41 -4.07
N ILE A 522 2.77 11.58 -3.93
CA ILE A 522 3.02 12.75 -4.78
C ILE A 522 4.41 13.31 -4.50
N PHE A 523 4.79 13.47 -3.23
CA PHE A 523 6.11 14.00 -2.86
C PHE A 523 7.26 13.04 -3.16
N ARG A 524 7.01 11.72 -3.26
CA ARG A 524 8.01 10.77 -3.75
C ARG A 524 8.45 11.02 -5.20
N LEU A 525 7.66 11.73 -6.01
CA LEU A 525 8.09 12.19 -7.35
C LEU A 525 9.31 13.10 -7.32
N TYR A 526 9.55 13.73 -6.18
CA TYR A 526 10.64 14.64 -5.91
C TYR A 526 11.70 14.00 -5.00
N GLU A 527 11.67 12.67 -4.87
CA GLU A 527 12.55 11.88 -4.00
C GLU A 527 12.45 12.31 -2.52
N TRP A 528 11.30 12.86 -2.11
CA TRP A 528 11.06 13.36 -0.76
C TRP A 528 9.98 12.55 -0.05
N GLU A 529 10.25 12.14 1.19
CA GLU A 529 9.31 11.38 2.00
C GLU A 529 8.52 12.29 2.94
N VAL A 530 7.19 12.29 2.75
CA VAL A 530 6.24 12.96 3.64
C VAL A 530 5.44 11.87 4.37
N GLY A 531 5.72 11.72 5.66
CA GLY A 531 5.02 10.79 6.55
C GLY A 531 4.02 11.49 7.48
N ALA A 532 3.24 10.69 8.20
CA ALA A 532 2.21 11.18 9.13
C ALA A 532 2.78 12.12 10.21
N ASP A 533 4.00 11.87 10.70
CA ASP A 533 4.66 12.73 11.69
C ASP A 533 4.95 14.13 11.16
N TYR A 534 5.36 14.23 9.88
CA TYR A 534 5.59 15.52 9.22
C TYR A 534 4.27 16.29 9.07
N VAL A 535 3.23 15.62 8.58
CA VAL A 535 1.88 16.20 8.45
C VAL A 535 1.36 16.66 9.80
N ARG A 536 1.47 15.81 10.83
CA ARG A 536 1.03 16.15 12.20
C ARG A 536 1.76 17.37 12.73
N LYS A 537 3.09 17.41 12.59
CA LYS A 537 3.90 18.58 12.98
C LYS A 537 3.48 19.83 12.21
N PHE A 538 3.15 19.72 10.94
CA PHE A 538 2.72 20.86 10.13
C PHE A 538 1.33 21.38 10.53
N LEU A 539 0.37 20.48 10.81
CA LEU A 539 -0.98 20.84 11.24
C LEU A 539 -1.02 21.36 12.68
N THR A 540 -0.17 20.84 13.57
CA THR A 540 -0.09 21.25 15.00
C THR A 540 0.91 22.37 15.27
N GLY A 541 1.89 22.56 14.39
CA GLY A 541 3.11 23.36 14.61
C GLY A 541 2.94 24.87 14.72
N GLY A 542 1.71 25.35 14.86
CA GLY A 542 1.41 26.71 15.28
C GLY A 542 1.14 27.68 14.14
N ARG A 543 0.01 28.37 14.32
CA ARG A 543 -0.31 29.71 13.82
C ARG A 543 0.79 30.72 14.25
N ARG A 544 1.99 30.62 13.67
CA ARG A 544 3.05 31.61 13.92
C ARG A 544 2.94 32.78 12.96
#